data_AF-A0A9X3HAE5-F1
#
_entry.id   AF-A0A9X3HAE5-F1
#
_cell.length_a   1.000
_cell.length_b   1.000
_cell.length_c   1.000
_cell.angle_alpha   90.00
_cell.angle_beta   90.00
_cell.angle_gamma   90.00
#
_symmetry.space_group_name_H-M   'P 1'
#
loop_
_entity.id
_entity.type
_entity.pdbx_description
1 polymer ?
#
loop_
_entity_poly.entity_id
_entity_poly.type
_entity_poly.pdbx_seq_one_letter_code
_entity_poly.pdbx_strand_id
1 'polypeptide(L)' 'MDERKKGDYYCLTVYDPVCGCDGKTYGNSCEAEREGVTSWTEGTCD' A
#
# COMPACT_ATOMS: atom_id res chain seq x y z
N MET A 1 26.47 -7.45 -4.92
CA MET A 1 25.35 -8.42 -4.88
C MET A 1 24.13 -7.55 -4.74
N ASP A 2 23.47 -7.21 -5.84
CA ASP A 2 22.36 -6.24 -5.84
C ASP A 2 21.23 -6.74 -4.94
N GLU A 3 21.15 -6.17 -3.74
CA GLU A 3 20.10 -6.44 -2.74
C GLU A 3 18.76 -5.79 -3.12
N ARG A 4 18.57 -5.36 -4.37
CA ARG A 4 17.29 -4.83 -4.88
C ARG A 4 16.30 -5.94 -5.23
N LYS A 5 16.36 -7.06 -4.52
CA LYS A 5 15.39 -8.14 -4.71
C LYS A 5 14.09 -7.64 -4.11
N LYS A 6 13.27 -7.04 -4.98
CA LYS A 6 11.84 -6.77 -4.83
C LYS A 6 11.26 -7.87 -3.95
N GLY A 7 11.14 -7.58 -2.66
CA GLY A 7 10.69 -8.55 -1.68
C GLY A 7 9.32 -9.00 -2.12
N ASP A 8 9.09 -10.29 -2.13
CA ASP A 8 7.74 -10.85 -2.19
C ASP A 8 6.96 -10.16 -1.06
N TYR A 9 6.16 -9.19 -1.46
CA TYR A 9 5.56 -8.25 -0.55
C TYR A 9 4.35 -8.92 0.08
N TYR A 10 4.59 -9.67 1.15
CA TYR A 10 3.56 -10.30 1.94
C TYR A 10 2.91 -9.22 2.79
N CYS A 11 1.72 -8.80 2.38
CA CYS A 11 0.90 -7.97 3.24
C CYS A 11 0.34 -8.77 4.39
N LEU A 12 0.52 -8.21 5.59
CA LEU A 12 -0.32 -8.57 6.72
C LEU A 12 -1.76 -8.19 6.35
N THR A 13 -2.71 -9.05 6.71
CA THR A 13 -4.15 -8.75 6.58
C THR A 13 -4.62 -7.79 7.68
N VAL A 14 -3.77 -6.87 8.10
CA VAL A 14 -4.10 -5.79 9.05
C VAL A 14 -4.98 -4.80 8.32
N TYR A 15 -6.09 -4.43 8.94
CA TYR A 15 -6.96 -3.38 8.44
C TYR A 15 -6.46 -2.03 8.95
N ASP A 16 -5.84 -1.26 8.07
CA ASP A 16 -5.26 0.06 8.31
C ASP A 16 -5.56 0.93 7.09
N PRO A 17 -6.80 1.42 6.92
CA PRO A 17 -7.24 2.01 5.67
C PRO A 17 -6.37 3.21 5.28
N VAL A 18 -5.99 3.28 4.00
CA VAL A 18 -5.25 4.40 3.42
C VAL A 18 -5.90 4.90 2.14
N CYS A 19 -5.85 6.19 1.89
CA CYS A 19 -6.36 6.81 0.67
C CYS A 19 -5.19 7.02 -0.29
N GLY A 20 -5.16 6.25 -1.37
CA GLY A 20 -4.15 6.38 -2.41
C GLY A 20 -4.26 7.70 -3.17
N CYS A 21 -3.16 8.16 -3.75
CA CYS A 21 -3.13 9.34 -4.60
C CYS A 21 -4.03 9.23 -5.85
N ASP A 22 -4.44 8.01 -6.19
CA ASP A 22 -5.40 7.66 -7.23
C ASP A 22 -6.86 7.81 -6.79
N GLY A 23 -7.12 8.20 -5.54
CA GLY A 23 -8.46 8.40 -4.98
C GLY A 23 -9.18 7.10 -4.61
N LYS A 24 -8.46 5.99 -4.49
CA LYS A 24 -9.00 4.72 -3.98
C LYS A 24 -8.59 4.50 -2.54
N THR A 25 -9.50 3.92 -1.78
CA THR A 25 -9.21 3.42 -0.44
C THR A 25 -8.61 2.03 -0.52
N TYR A 26 -7.43 1.85 0.06
CA TYR A 26 -6.76 0.57 0.22
C TYR A 26 -6.90 0.11 1.67
N GLY A 27 -6.99 -1.20 1.87
CA GLY A 27 -7.15 -1.77 3.21
C GLY A 27 -5.91 -1.62 4.09
N ASN A 28 -4.73 -1.40 3.49
CA ASN A 28 -3.47 -1.05 4.16
C ASN A 28 -2.46 -0.46 3.16
N SER A 29 -1.44 0.21 3.71
CA SER A 29 -0.31 0.85 3.00
C SER A 29 0.43 -0.08 2.05
N CYS A 30 0.94 -1.18 2.58
CA CYS A 30 0.32 -2.45 2.24
C CYS A 30 -0.06 -2.74 0.76
N GLU A 31 -1.30 -3.20 0.64
CA GLU A 31 -2.08 -3.38 -0.57
C GLU A 31 -1.96 -2.20 -1.55
N ALA A 32 -1.80 -0.95 -1.08
CA ALA A 32 -1.57 0.20 -1.94
C ALA A 32 -0.24 0.09 -2.70
N GLU A 33 0.88 -0.21 -2.03
CA GLU A 33 2.18 -0.44 -2.69
C GLU A 33 2.13 -1.61 -3.67
N ARG A 34 1.38 -2.66 -3.35
CA ARG A 34 1.19 -3.81 -4.23
C ARG A 34 0.48 -3.43 -5.53
N GLU A 35 -0.48 -2.52 -5.43
CA GLU A 35 -1.20 -1.93 -6.57
C GLU A 35 -0.37 -0.85 -7.29
N GLY A 36 0.85 -0.57 -6.82
CA GLY A 36 1.77 0.41 -7.38
C GLY A 36 1.51 1.84 -6.91
N VAL A 37 0.62 2.03 -5.95
CA VAL A 37 0.38 3.29 -5.27
C VAL A 37 1.45 3.41 -4.20
N THR A 38 2.40 4.33 -4.36
CA THR A 38 3.48 4.57 -3.38
C THR A 38 3.24 5.83 -2.54
N SER A 39 2.10 6.48 -2.75
CA SER A 39 1.71 7.73 -2.09
C SER A 39 0.26 7.63 -1.67
N TRP A 40 0.03 7.67 -0.37
CA TRP A 40 -1.29 7.58 0.23
C TRP A 40 -1.32 8.38 1.54
N THR A 41 -2.53 8.76 1.97
CA THR A 41 -2.78 9.35 3.29
C THR A 41 -3.40 8.32 4.22
N GLU A 42 -3.14 8.44 5.51
CA GLU A 42 -3.78 7.63 6.55
C GLU A 42 -5.30 7.90 6.57
N GLY A 43 -6.11 6.84 6.62
CA GLY A 43 -7.57 6.90 6.57
C GLY A 43 -8.17 6.58 5.20
N THR A 44 -9.49 6.37 5.17
CA THR A 44 -10.23 6.17 3.92
C THR A 44 -10.35 7.47 3.13
N CYS A 45 -10.52 7.39 1.80
CA CYS A 45 -10.88 8.57 1.01
C CYS A 45 -12.30 9.05 1.38
N ASP A 46 -12.50 10.37 1.46
CA ASP A 46 -13.80 11.04 1.64
C ASP A 46 -14.70 10.96 0.40
#